data_AF-B5IF99-F1
#
_entry.id   AF-B5IF99-F1
#
_cell.length_a   1.000
_cell.length_b   1.000
_cell.length_c   1.000
_cell.angle_alpha   90.00
_cell.angle_beta   90.00
_cell.angle_gamma   90.00
#
_symmetry.space_group_name_H-M   'P 1'
#
loop_
_entity.id
_entity.type
_entity.pdbx_description
1 polymer ?
#
loop_
_entity_poly.entity_id
_entity_poly.type
_entity_poly.pdbx_seq_one_letter_code
_entity_poly.pdbx_strand_id
1 'polypeptide(L)'
;MRKIGAIVLTILILSIAFFVFIVPLFNDYSTPPSFRITHMDGGLFVRWYSKVPLIGKIELDGKNYTENCPVMLHKIFVPYFKRATHIRIVEMDRKIEVHSFCINIKNIKNSPIIIGLYNYSEIINISVISKLEFEEQNFKIEKIVSNNFSSIQKLCSYDAVVFPNGDINHIMGSLTYPERENLVRYVREGGSFLGISAGASIISKYVIWKNKDYENCNFSLYPGKLIGPLNSIEIFKNSTKIRRYTGFSSEINLTNASYFTYSGNISIIATYENPNRPAAIKFNIDGGRVLLFGFDLCNIKNKKLSELISSEIEWLVL
;
A
#
# COMPACT_ATOMS: atom_id res chain seq x y z
N MET A 1 9.64 -23.12 61.04
CA MET A 1 8.67 -23.52 60.00
C MET A 1 7.98 -22.36 59.28
N ARG A 2 7.49 -21.29 59.94
CA ARG A 2 6.79 -20.17 59.27
C ARG A 2 7.58 -19.43 58.16
N LYS A 3 8.90 -19.28 58.30
CA LYS A 3 9.75 -18.61 57.29
C LYS A 3 9.89 -19.40 55.98
N ILE A 4 9.86 -20.73 56.05
CA ILE A 4 9.98 -21.60 54.87
C ILE A 4 8.68 -21.53 54.04
N GLY A 5 7.53 -21.49 54.70
CA GLY A 5 6.23 -21.37 54.02
C GLY A 5 6.06 -20.08 53.22
N ALA A 6 6.56 -18.95 53.74
CA ALA A 6 6.50 -17.67 53.03
C ALA A 6 7.35 -17.68 51.74
N ILE A 7 8.56 -18.23 51.79
CA ILE A 7 9.46 -18.30 50.63
C ILE A 7 8.87 -19.17 49.52
N VAL A 8 8.31 -20.33 49.87
CA VAL A 8 7.67 -21.24 48.91
C VAL A 8 6.47 -20.57 48.23
N LEU A 9 5.65 -19.84 49.00
CA LEU A 9 4.50 -19.12 48.46
C LEU A 9 4.92 -18.01 47.49
N THR A 10 5.97 -17.25 47.81
CA THR A 10 6.49 -16.19 46.92
C THR A 10 7.03 -16.77 45.61
N ILE A 11 7.78 -17.87 45.66
CA ILE A 11 8.31 -18.53 44.44
C ILE A 11 7.16 -19.06 43.58
N LEU A 12 6.12 -19.62 44.20
CA LEU A 12 4.94 -20.11 43.49
C LEU A 12 4.19 -18.97 42.79
N ILE A 13 3.97 -17.84 43.48
CA ILE A 13 3.33 -16.65 42.92
C ILE A 13 4.14 -16.09 41.76
N LEU A 14 5.46 -15.96 41.91
CA LEU A 14 6.34 -15.49 40.83
C LEU A 14 6.34 -16.44 39.63
N SER A 15 6.33 -17.76 39.86
CA SER A 15 6.25 -18.74 38.78
C SER A 15 4.90 -18.66 38.05
N ILE A 16 3.78 -18.54 38.79
CA ILE A 16 2.46 -18.36 38.18
C ILE A 16 2.42 -17.03 37.40
N ALA A 17 2.92 -15.93 37.96
CA ALA A 17 2.98 -14.65 37.26
C ALA A 17 3.83 -14.74 35.98
N PHE A 18 4.97 -15.45 36.03
CA PHE A 18 5.78 -15.71 34.84
C PHE A 18 5.02 -16.52 33.79
N PHE A 19 4.38 -17.63 34.17
CA PHE A 19 3.62 -18.46 33.23
C PHE A 19 2.32 -17.82 32.71
N VAL A 20 1.68 -16.95 33.48
CA VAL A 20 0.40 -16.31 33.09
C VAL A 20 0.63 -15.02 32.33
N PHE A 21 1.63 -14.22 32.68
CA PHE A 21 1.85 -12.92 32.05
C PHE A 21 2.98 -12.93 31.04
N ILE A 22 4.05 -13.70 31.28
CA ILE A 22 5.25 -13.67 30.45
C ILE A 22 5.18 -14.73 29.34
N VAL A 23 4.74 -15.96 29.63
CA VAL A 23 4.68 -17.03 28.61
C VAL A 23 3.69 -16.74 27.48
N PRO A 24 2.49 -16.15 27.69
CA PRO A 24 1.59 -15.80 26.58
C PRO A 24 2.16 -14.69 25.68
N LEU A 25 2.99 -13.79 26.23
CA LEU A 25 3.75 -12.83 25.43
C LEU A 25 4.73 -13.53 24.48
N PHE A 26 5.12 -14.77 24.76
CA PHE A 26 6.01 -15.58 23.92
C PHE A 26 5.30 -16.69 23.11
N ASN A 27 4.09 -17.11 23.49
CA ASN A 27 3.38 -18.20 22.81
C ASN A 27 2.59 -17.75 21.57
N ASP A 28 2.29 -16.45 21.47
CA ASP A 28 1.55 -15.89 20.34
C ASP A 28 2.41 -15.75 19.05
N TYR A 29 3.65 -16.22 19.12
CA TYR A 29 4.68 -16.29 18.07
C TYR A 29 4.73 -17.63 17.32
N SER A 30 3.96 -18.63 17.77
CA SER A 30 3.97 -19.98 17.18
C SER A 30 3.06 -20.14 15.95
N THR A 31 2.14 -19.19 15.74
CA THR A 31 1.34 -19.18 14.50
C THR A 31 2.17 -18.52 13.40
N PRO A 32 2.38 -19.18 12.25
CA PRO A 32 3.11 -18.58 11.15
C PRO A 32 2.42 -17.27 10.75
N PRO A 33 3.20 -16.21 10.45
CA PRO A 33 2.62 -14.97 9.96
C PRO A 33 1.76 -15.30 8.75
N SER A 34 0.67 -14.56 8.56
CA SER A 34 -0.17 -14.70 7.37
C SER A 34 0.66 -14.28 6.16
N PHE A 35 1.37 -15.23 5.57
CA PHE A 35 2.18 -15.01 4.39
C PHE A 35 1.42 -15.44 3.13
N ARG A 36 1.70 -14.75 2.04
CA ARG A 36 1.23 -15.06 0.69
C ARG A 36 2.43 -15.09 -0.24
N ILE A 37 2.36 -16.01 -1.20
CA ILE A 37 3.36 -16.13 -2.23
C ILE A 37 2.63 -16.14 -3.56
N THR A 38 3.02 -15.21 -4.42
CA THR A 38 2.51 -15.06 -5.78
C THR A 38 3.64 -15.39 -6.75
N HIS A 39 3.37 -16.33 -7.66
CA HIS A 39 4.23 -16.62 -8.78
C HIS A 39 4.08 -15.52 -9.82
N MET A 40 5.20 -14.97 -10.25
CA MET A 40 5.24 -13.91 -11.25
C MET A 40 6.29 -14.24 -12.31
N ASP A 41 6.21 -13.56 -13.44
CA ASP A 41 7.21 -13.68 -14.47
C ASP A 41 8.59 -13.28 -13.91
N GLY A 42 9.48 -14.28 -13.85
CA GLY A 42 10.85 -14.12 -13.38
C GLY A 42 11.11 -14.37 -11.88
N GLY A 43 10.08 -14.62 -11.05
CA GLY A 43 10.33 -14.82 -9.61
C GLY A 43 9.12 -15.17 -8.74
N LEU A 44 9.34 -15.07 -7.43
CA LEU A 44 8.32 -15.17 -6.39
C LEU A 44 8.14 -13.82 -5.71
N PHE A 45 6.92 -13.32 -5.65
CA PHE A 45 6.57 -12.21 -4.78
C PHE A 45 6.09 -12.78 -3.45
N VAL A 46 6.80 -12.47 -2.38
CA VAL A 46 6.51 -12.99 -1.03
C VAL A 46 6.13 -11.83 -0.14
N ARG A 47 4.99 -11.98 0.52
CA ARG A 47 4.44 -10.97 1.42
C ARG A 47 4.03 -11.61 2.71
N TRP A 48 4.28 -10.95 3.82
CA TRP A 48 3.74 -11.38 5.11
C TRP A 48 3.55 -10.20 6.06
N TYR A 49 2.79 -10.44 7.11
CA TYR A 49 2.48 -9.45 8.12
C TYR A 49 3.01 -9.87 9.48
N SER A 50 3.72 -8.96 10.13
CA SER A 50 4.22 -9.06 11.50
C SER A 50 3.35 -8.23 12.44
N LYS A 51 3.18 -8.70 13.68
CA LYS A 51 2.39 -7.97 14.70
C LYS A 51 3.06 -6.67 15.16
N VAL A 52 4.37 -6.57 14.97
CA VAL A 52 5.22 -5.42 15.32
C VAL A 52 6.21 -5.13 14.17
N PRO A 53 6.74 -3.90 14.04
CA PRO A 53 7.70 -3.59 12.99
C PRO A 53 9.01 -4.38 13.16
N LEU A 54 9.34 -5.22 12.18
CA LEU A 54 10.54 -6.07 12.18
C LEU A 54 11.28 -5.92 10.86
N ILE A 55 12.51 -6.41 10.75
CA ILE A 55 13.20 -6.53 9.46
C ILE A 55 12.83 -7.88 8.84
N GLY A 56 12.23 -7.83 7.66
CA GLY A 56 11.89 -9.03 6.92
C GLY A 56 13.05 -9.54 6.06
N LYS A 57 13.26 -10.85 6.07
CA LYS A 57 14.30 -11.52 5.29
C LYS A 57 13.79 -12.83 4.70
N ILE A 58 14.21 -13.12 3.48
CA ILE A 58 14.00 -14.39 2.80
C ILE A 58 15.35 -15.00 2.47
N GLU A 59 15.55 -16.25 2.86
CA GLU A 59 16.67 -17.07 2.45
C GLU A 59 16.21 -18.10 1.42
N LEU A 60 16.87 -18.11 0.27
CA LEU A 60 16.60 -19.03 -0.83
C LEU A 60 17.93 -19.53 -1.39
N ASP A 61 18.22 -20.83 -1.25
CA ASP A 61 19.47 -21.46 -1.69
C ASP A 61 20.74 -20.72 -1.19
N GLY A 62 20.72 -20.27 0.06
CA GLY A 62 21.84 -19.53 0.68
C GLY A 62 21.96 -18.06 0.25
N LYS A 63 21.10 -17.58 -0.65
CA LYS A 63 20.97 -16.14 -0.95
C LYS A 63 19.97 -15.49 -0.01
N ASN A 64 20.30 -14.29 0.43
CA ASN A 64 19.47 -13.49 1.34
C ASN A 64 18.86 -12.31 0.59
N TYR A 65 17.56 -12.16 0.71
CA TYR A 65 16.79 -11.01 0.28
C TYR A 65 16.24 -10.35 1.54
N THR A 66 16.53 -9.08 1.77
CA THR A 66 16.23 -8.43 3.05
C THR A 66 15.67 -7.06 2.80
N GLU A 67 14.69 -6.67 3.60
CA GLU A 67 14.18 -5.31 3.59
C GLU A 67 15.14 -4.33 4.27
N ASN A 68 15.12 -3.10 3.80
CA ASN A 68 16.03 -2.08 4.28
C ASN A 68 15.55 -1.39 5.56
N CYS A 69 14.28 -1.57 5.95
CA CYS A 69 13.68 -0.90 7.10
C CYS A 69 12.76 -1.83 7.90
N PRO A 70 12.63 -1.64 9.22
CA PRO A 70 11.66 -2.36 10.02
C PRO A 70 10.23 -1.90 9.69
N VAL A 71 9.34 -2.85 9.38
CA VAL A 71 7.93 -2.59 9.01
C VAL A 71 7.04 -3.74 9.47
N MET A 72 5.73 -3.51 9.57
CA MET A 72 4.77 -4.59 9.85
C MET A 72 4.35 -5.38 8.61
N LEU A 73 4.38 -4.77 7.42
CA LEU A 73 4.00 -5.43 6.17
C LEU A 73 5.21 -5.57 5.25
N HIS A 74 5.64 -6.81 5.10
CA HIS A 74 6.80 -7.17 4.31
C HIS A 74 6.42 -7.52 2.88
N LYS A 75 7.23 -7.09 1.90
CA LYS A 75 7.08 -7.36 0.47
C LYS A 75 8.46 -7.53 -0.16
N ILE A 76 8.79 -8.76 -0.54
CA ILE A 76 10.08 -9.10 -1.14
C ILE A 76 9.85 -9.87 -2.43
N PHE A 77 10.39 -9.34 -3.54
CA PHE A 77 10.52 -10.07 -4.78
C PHE A 77 11.82 -10.89 -4.80
N VAL A 78 11.68 -12.18 -5.05
CA VAL A 78 12.77 -13.15 -5.08
C VAL A 78 12.97 -13.64 -6.52
N PRO A 79 13.96 -13.11 -7.25
CA PRO A 79 14.21 -13.48 -8.63
C PRO A 79 14.82 -14.89 -8.73
N TYR A 80 14.48 -15.62 -9.79
CA TYR A 80 15.13 -16.87 -10.21
C TYR A 80 15.27 -17.97 -9.14
N PHE A 81 14.23 -18.79 -8.97
CA PHE A 81 14.17 -19.87 -7.96
C PHE A 81 14.16 -21.30 -8.55
N LYS A 82 14.53 -21.50 -9.82
CA LYS A 82 14.31 -22.75 -10.57
C LYS A 82 14.82 -24.05 -9.92
N ARG A 83 15.78 -23.97 -8.98
CA ARG A 83 16.36 -25.13 -8.28
C ARG A 83 16.08 -25.15 -6.78
N ALA A 84 15.45 -24.12 -6.25
CA ALA A 84 15.17 -24.03 -4.84
C ALA A 84 14.10 -25.06 -4.46
N THR A 85 14.32 -25.73 -3.34
CA THR A 85 13.36 -26.70 -2.78
C THR A 85 12.64 -26.13 -1.57
N HIS A 86 13.29 -25.20 -0.87
CA HIS A 86 12.77 -24.59 0.35
C HIS A 86 13.00 -23.08 0.31
N ILE A 87 12.04 -22.34 0.87
CA ILE A 87 12.16 -20.91 1.16
C ILE A 87 12.12 -20.75 2.67
N ARG A 88 13.03 -19.94 3.23
CA ARG A 88 13.01 -19.59 4.65
C ARG A 88 12.65 -18.11 4.80
N ILE A 89 11.52 -17.82 5.43
CA ILE A 89 11.12 -16.48 5.82
C ILE A 89 11.63 -16.25 7.24
N VAL A 90 12.27 -15.10 7.47
CA VAL A 90 12.92 -14.74 8.73
C VAL A 90 12.48 -13.33 9.11
N GLU A 91 12.08 -13.15 10.36
CA GLU A 91 11.84 -11.83 10.95
C GLU A 91 12.96 -11.54 11.96
N MET A 92 13.48 -10.32 11.91
CA MET A 92 14.61 -9.92 12.74
C MET A 92 14.30 -8.65 13.54
N ASP A 93 14.68 -8.65 14.83
CA ASP A 93 14.76 -7.45 15.67
C ASP A 93 16.24 -7.15 15.95
N ARG A 94 16.73 -5.97 15.55
CA ARG A 94 18.12 -5.53 15.77
C ARG A 94 19.19 -6.59 15.40
N LYS A 95 19.00 -7.27 14.26
CA LYS A 95 19.85 -8.36 13.75
C LYS A 95 19.73 -9.70 14.49
N ILE A 96 18.83 -9.82 15.46
CA ILE A 96 18.52 -11.08 16.15
C ILE A 96 17.32 -11.70 15.42
N GLU A 97 17.44 -12.96 15.01
CA GLU A 97 16.32 -13.73 14.49
C GLU A 97 15.30 -13.95 15.60
N VAL A 98 14.09 -13.45 15.41
CA VAL A 98 12.97 -13.62 16.35
C VAL A 98 12.01 -14.71 15.88
N HIS A 99 11.79 -14.81 14.57
CA HIS A 99 10.95 -15.83 13.95
C HIS A 99 11.60 -16.36 12.68
N SER A 100 11.44 -17.66 12.42
CA SER A 100 11.71 -18.21 11.10
C SER A 100 10.77 -19.34 10.71
N PHE A 101 10.48 -19.40 9.42
CA PHE A 101 9.54 -20.34 8.82
C PHE A 101 10.17 -20.91 7.57
N CYS A 102 10.27 -22.24 7.49
CA CYS A 102 10.79 -22.96 6.34
C CYS A 102 9.65 -23.66 5.61
N ILE A 103 9.51 -23.40 4.31
CA ILE A 103 8.40 -23.91 3.49
C ILE A 103 8.97 -24.63 2.28
N ASN A 104 8.45 -25.81 1.97
CA ASN A 104 8.77 -26.48 0.71
C ASN A 104 8.07 -25.76 -0.44
N ILE A 105 8.83 -25.35 -1.45
CA ILE A 105 8.32 -24.53 -2.56
C ILE A 105 7.24 -25.26 -3.36
N LYS A 106 7.32 -26.59 -3.45
CA LYS A 106 6.31 -27.41 -4.15
C LYS A 106 4.93 -27.37 -3.48
N ASN A 107 4.88 -27.00 -2.20
CA ASN A 107 3.64 -26.92 -1.42
C ASN A 107 3.02 -25.51 -1.44
N ILE A 108 3.70 -24.55 -2.07
CA ILE A 108 3.21 -23.18 -2.14
C ILE A 108 2.04 -23.13 -3.12
N LYS A 109 0.87 -22.72 -2.62
CA LYS A 109 -0.27 -22.37 -3.47
C LYS A 109 -0.10 -20.95 -3.96
N ASN A 110 -0.13 -20.77 -5.29
CA ASN A 110 -0.13 -19.44 -5.89
C ASN A 110 -1.32 -18.65 -5.37
N SER A 111 -1.05 -17.52 -4.70
CA SER A 111 -2.08 -16.62 -4.19
C SER A 111 -2.17 -15.38 -5.07
N PRO A 112 -3.37 -14.88 -5.40
CA PRO A 112 -3.49 -13.65 -6.17
C PRO A 112 -3.03 -12.44 -5.35
N ILE A 113 -2.62 -11.39 -6.04
CA ILE A 113 -2.43 -10.07 -5.45
C ILE A 113 -3.81 -9.49 -5.17
N ILE A 114 -4.11 -9.14 -3.92
CA ILE A 114 -5.38 -8.58 -3.49
C ILE A 114 -5.30 -7.06 -3.39
N ILE A 115 -6.10 -6.38 -4.21
CA ILE A 115 -6.25 -4.92 -4.21
C ILE A 115 -7.56 -4.57 -3.49
N GLY A 116 -7.47 -3.78 -2.43
CA GLY A 116 -8.64 -3.23 -1.74
C GLY A 116 -9.11 -1.93 -2.40
N LEU A 117 -10.23 -1.98 -3.13
CA LEU A 117 -10.84 -0.81 -3.76
C LEU A 117 -11.83 -0.14 -2.82
N TYR A 118 -11.50 1.07 -2.36
CA TYR A 118 -12.38 1.83 -1.48
C TYR A 118 -13.68 2.23 -2.18
N ASN A 119 -14.79 1.85 -1.55
CA ASN A 119 -16.13 2.07 -2.05
C ASN A 119 -16.93 2.93 -1.06
N TYR A 120 -16.94 4.25 -1.28
CA TYR A 120 -17.67 5.19 -0.42
C TYR A 120 -19.14 5.38 -0.84
N SER A 121 -19.55 4.91 -2.02
CA SER A 121 -20.95 4.89 -2.45
C SER A 121 -21.19 3.76 -3.44
N GLU A 122 -22.39 3.15 -3.44
CA GLU A 122 -22.75 2.08 -4.39
C GLU A 122 -22.67 2.50 -5.88
N ILE A 123 -22.49 3.79 -6.14
CA ILE A 123 -22.54 4.42 -7.47
C ILE A 123 -21.14 4.56 -8.08
N ILE A 124 -20.05 4.29 -7.35
CA ILE A 124 -18.71 4.42 -7.92
C ILE A 124 -18.54 3.41 -9.05
N ASN A 125 -18.26 3.95 -10.22
CA ASN A 125 -18.08 3.20 -11.44
C ASN A 125 -16.75 2.43 -11.36
N ILE A 126 -16.81 1.19 -10.88
CA ILE A 126 -15.69 0.21 -10.80
C ILE A 126 -14.99 0.04 -12.15
N SER A 127 -15.62 0.51 -13.24
CA SER A 127 -15.14 0.36 -14.61
C SER A 127 -13.70 0.78 -14.84
N VAL A 128 -13.11 1.69 -14.06
CA VAL A 128 -11.69 2.04 -14.22
C VAL A 128 -10.77 0.88 -13.87
N ILE A 129 -10.92 0.36 -12.65
CA ILE A 129 -10.03 -0.67 -12.12
C ILE A 129 -10.36 -1.99 -12.81
N SER A 130 -11.64 -2.29 -13.04
CA SER A 130 -11.99 -3.49 -13.81
C SER A 130 -11.55 -3.45 -15.27
N LYS A 131 -11.30 -2.27 -15.87
CA LYS A 131 -10.77 -2.14 -17.25
C LYS A 131 -9.26 -2.16 -17.34
N LEU A 132 -8.52 -2.02 -16.25
CA LEU A 132 -7.05 -2.07 -16.27
C LEU A 132 -6.50 -3.50 -16.45
N GLU A 133 -7.32 -4.44 -16.96
CA GLU A 133 -6.95 -5.84 -17.26
C GLU A 133 -6.30 -6.58 -16.07
N PHE A 134 -6.56 -6.12 -14.84
CA PHE A 134 -6.01 -6.71 -13.62
C PHE A 134 -6.34 -8.19 -13.45
N GLU A 135 -7.49 -8.62 -13.95
CA GLU A 135 -7.90 -10.03 -13.88
C GLU A 135 -6.96 -10.93 -14.71
N GLU A 136 -6.35 -10.42 -15.77
CA GLU A 136 -5.40 -11.19 -16.59
C GLU A 136 -4.03 -11.35 -15.91
N GLN A 137 -3.71 -10.52 -14.92
CA GLN A 137 -2.40 -10.45 -14.26
C GLN A 137 -2.40 -11.02 -12.83
N ASN A 138 -3.31 -11.96 -12.49
CA ASN A 138 -3.45 -12.56 -11.15
C ASN A 138 -3.80 -11.56 -10.03
N PHE A 139 -4.44 -10.43 -10.34
CA PHE A 139 -4.98 -9.56 -9.31
C PHE A 139 -6.42 -9.92 -8.98
N LYS A 140 -6.77 -9.87 -7.69
CA LYS A 140 -8.11 -9.98 -7.15
C LYS A 140 -8.51 -8.63 -6.57
N ILE A 141 -9.57 -8.04 -7.08
CA ILE A 141 -10.10 -6.78 -6.54
C ILE A 141 -11.15 -7.11 -5.48
N GLU A 142 -10.96 -6.58 -4.28
CA GLU A 142 -11.94 -6.65 -3.20
C GLU A 142 -12.48 -5.25 -2.90
N LYS A 143 -13.80 -5.10 -2.89
CA LYS A 143 -14.42 -3.84 -2.45
C LYS A 143 -14.23 -3.70 -0.94
N ILE A 144 -13.76 -2.54 -0.50
CA ILE A 144 -13.59 -2.23 0.91
C ILE A 144 -14.41 -1.00 1.29
N VAL A 145 -14.97 -1.01 2.48
CA VAL A 145 -15.79 0.06 3.08
C VAL A 145 -15.11 0.57 4.35
N SER A 146 -15.66 1.60 4.99
CA SER A 146 -15.10 2.21 6.20
C SER A 146 -14.72 1.21 7.29
N ASN A 147 -15.60 0.25 7.60
CA ASN A 147 -15.34 -0.78 8.61
C ASN A 147 -14.07 -1.60 8.36
N ASN A 148 -13.57 -1.71 7.13
CA ASN A 148 -12.30 -2.38 6.84
C ASN A 148 -11.07 -1.63 7.40
N PHE A 149 -11.19 -0.34 7.67
CA PHE A 149 -10.15 0.53 8.20
C PHE A 149 -10.13 0.58 9.73
N SER A 150 -11.07 -0.09 10.39
CA SER A 150 -11.13 -0.18 11.86
C SER A 150 -9.94 -0.93 12.47
N SER A 151 -9.25 -1.74 11.67
CA SER A 151 -8.10 -2.55 12.09
C SER A 151 -7.00 -2.52 11.03
N ILE A 152 -5.78 -2.20 11.46
CA ILE A 152 -4.59 -2.29 10.60
C ILE A 152 -4.34 -3.71 10.09
N GLN A 153 -4.64 -4.74 10.89
CA GLN A 153 -4.51 -6.14 10.49
C GLN A 153 -5.40 -6.45 9.28
N LYS A 154 -6.62 -5.90 9.25
CA LYS A 154 -7.52 -6.05 8.10
C LYS A 154 -6.97 -5.32 6.87
N LEU A 155 -6.39 -4.12 7.02
CA LEU A 155 -5.73 -3.45 5.89
C LEU A 155 -4.52 -4.24 5.39
N CYS A 156 -3.78 -4.89 6.29
CA CYS A 156 -2.68 -5.78 5.97
C CYS A 156 -3.10 -7.10 5.33
N SER A 157 -4.38 -7.31 4.99
CA SER A 157 -4.78 -8.34 4.02
C SER A 157 -4.72 -7.89 2.56
N TYR A 158 -4.50 -6.60 2.28
CA TYR A 158 -4.42 -6.05 0.91
C TYR A 158 -2.98 -5.67 0.54
N ASP A 159 -2.55 -6.06 -0.66
CA ASP A 159 -1.23 -5.65 -1.17
C ASP A 159 -1.20 -4.16 -1.51
N ALA A 160 -2.32 -3.62 -1.98
CA ALA A 160 -2.54 -2.20 -2.15
C ALA A 160 -3.97 -1.80 -1.79
N VAL A 161 -4.13 -0.57 -1.32
CA VAL A 161 -5.42 0.10 -1.12
C VAL A 161 -5.58 1.21 -2.15
N VAL A 162 -6.72 1.22 -2.84
CA VAL A 162 -7.01 2.17 -3.92
C VAL A 162 -8.18 3.07 -3.52
N PHE A 163 -7.96 4.38 -3.57
CA PHE A 163 -9.01 5.38 -3.47
C PHE A 163 -9.30 5.97 -4.85
N PRO A 164 -10.51 5.77 -5.39
CA PRO A 164 -10.86 6.21 -6.73
C PRO A 164 -11.17 7.72 -6.77
N ASN A 165 -11.53 8.19 -7.96
CA ASN A 165 -12.15 9.50 -8.13
C ASN A 165 -13.48 9.58 -7.34
N GLY A 166 -13.91 10.79 -6.98
CA GLY A 166 -15.12 10.96 -6.20
C GLY A 166 -15.36 12.33 -5.58
N ASP A 167 -16.30 12.37 -4.63
CA ASP A 167 -16.50 13.52 -3.76
C ASP A 167 -15.61 13.38 -2.51
N ILE A 168 -14.65 14.29 -2.38
CA ILE A 168 -13.73 14.35 -1.23
C ILE A 168 -14.50 14.44 0.08
N ASN A 169 -15.59 15.20 0.15
CA ASN A 169 -16.35 15.37 1.39
C ASN A 169 -17.02 14.05 1.80
N HIS A 170 -17.51 13.27 0.84
CA HIS A 170 -18.07 11.95 1.13
C HIS A 170 -17.00 11.00 1.64
N ILE A 171 -15.85 10.92 0.97
CA ILE A 171 -14.73 10.06 1.41
C ILE A 171 -14.26 10.44 2.81
N MET A 172 -14.14 11.74 3.08
CA MET A 172 -13.69 12.25 4.39
C MET A 172 -14.75 12.07 5.47
N GLY A 173 -16.03 12.19 5.13
CA GLY A 173 -17.14 11.98 6.05
C GLY A 173 -17.41 10.51 6.35
N SER A 174 -17.01 9.59 5.47
CA SER A 174 -17.19 8.15 5.64
C SER A 174 -16.08 7.46 6.44
N LEU A 175 -14.98 8.15 6.74
CA LEU A 175 -13.88 7.62 7.56
C LEU A 175 -13.72 8.43 8.85
N THR A 176 -13.81 7.74 9.98
CA THR A 176 -13.50 8.30 11.30
C THR A 176 -12.01 8.67 11.41
N TYR A 177 -11.63 9.49 12.39
CA TYR A 177 -10.22 9.82 12.60
C TYR A 177 -9.33 8.57 12.85
N PRO A 178 -9.72 7.60 13.71
CA PRO A 178 -8.92 6.38 13.89
C PRO A 178 -8.75 5.54 12.62
N GLU A 179 -9.77 5.47 11.77
CA GLU A 179 -9.69 4.75 10.48
C GLU A 179 -8.71 5.42 9.51
N ARG A 180 -8.66 6.75 9.50
CA ARG A 180 -7.68 7.53 8.73
C ARG A 180 -6.26 7.29 9.23
N GLU A 181 -6.06 7.30 10.55
CA GLU A 181 -4.77 6.97 11.16
C GLU A 181 -4.31 5.54 10.84
N ASN A 182 -5.23 4.57 10.83
CA ASN A 182 -4.91 3.20 10.43
C ASN A 182 -4.49 3.10 8.96
N LEU A 183 -5.08 3.88 8.05
CA LEU A 183 -4.62 3.95 6.67
C LEU A 183 -3.23 4.56 6.56
N VAL A 184 -2.97 5.67 7.26
CA VAL A 184 -1.64 6.30 7.31
C VAL A 184 -0.60 5.30 7.81
N ARG A 185 -0.91 4.62 8.92
CA ARG A 185 -0.05 3.61 9.51
C ARG A 185 0.15 2.42 8.56
N TYR A 186 -0.91 1.91 7.93
CA TYR A 186 -0.80 0.85 6.92
C TYR A 186 0.22 1.21 5.84
N VAL A 187 0.15 2.41 5.27
CA VAL A 187 1.11 2.84 4.23
C VAL A 187 2.52 2.91 4.80
N ARG A 188 2.74 3.62 5.92
CA ARG A 188 4.09 3.76 6.51
C ARG A 188 4.72 2.42 6.89
N GLU A 189 3.90 1.46 7.30
CA GLU A 189 4.29 0.10 7.69
C GLU A 189 4.41 -0.86 6.51
N GLY A 190 4.65 -0.38 5.28
CA GLY A 190 4.90 -1.22 4.11
C GLY A 190 3.70 -1.42 3.17
N GLY A 191 2.54 -0.86 3.50
CA GLY A 191 1.37 -0.84 2.63
C GLY A 191 1.57 -0.06 1.34
N SER A 192 0.80 -0.40 0.32
CA SER A 192 0.79 0.36 -0.94
C SER A 192 -0.51 1.15 -1.08
N PHE A 193 -0.40 2.38 -1.58
CA PHE A 193 -1.55 3.27 -1.78
C PHE A 193 -1.62 3.81 -3.20
N LEU A 194 -2.80 3.73 -3.80
CA LEU A 194 -3.13 4.36 -5.08
C LEU A 194 -4.25 5.39 -4.86
N GLY A 195 -3.96 6.66 -5.12
CA GLY A 195 -4.95 7.73 -5.10
C GLY A 195 -5.25 8.24 -6.51
N ILE A 196 -6.52 8.26 -6.90
CA ILE A 196 -6.96 8.76 -8.20
C ILE A 196 -7.87 9.97 -7.97
N SER A 197 -7.52 11.13 -8.54
CA SER A 197 -8.29 12.37 -8.41
C SER A 197 -8.60 12.69 -6.94
N ALA A 198 -9.86 12.57 -6.49
CA ALA A 198 -10.24 12.74 -5.08
C ALA A 198 -9.42 11.88 -4.12
N GLY A 199 -9.11 10.62 -4.48
CA GLY A 199 -8.23 9.76 -3.68
C GLY A 199 -6.78 10.26 -3.58
N ALA A 200 -6.29 11.04 -4.56
CA ALA A 200 -5.01 11.73 -4.43
C ALA A 200 -5.11 12.96 -3.53
N SER A 201 -6.25 13.66 -3.56
CA SER A 201 -6.50 14.84 -2.73
C SER A 201 -6.48 14.49 -1.24
N ILE A 202 -7.19 13.44 -0.81
CA ILE A 202 -7.32 13.10 0.62
C ILE A 202 -5.99 12.75 1.29
N ILE A 203 -4.96 12.35 0.54
CA ILE A 203 -3.65 12.04 1.12
C ILE A 203 -2.64 13.18 0.99
N SER A 204 -2.96 14.21 0.22
CA SER A 204 -2.11 15.38 -0.01
C SER A 204 -2.15 16.30 1.21
N LYS A 205 -1.00 16.73 1.74
CA LYS A 205 -0.96 17.62 2.90
C LYS A 205 -1.76 18.90 2.67
N TYR A 206 -1.64 19.46 1.48
CA TYR A 206 -2.38 20.65 1.07
C TYR A 206 -3.17 20.38 -0.19
N VAL A 207 -4.42 20.83 -0.21
CA VAL A 207 -5.28 20.79 -1.40
C VAL A 207 -5.77 22.20 -1.68
N ILE A 208 -5.48 22.69 -2.88
CA ILE A 208 -6.02 23.95 -3.39
C ILE A 208 -7.04 23.58 -4.45
N TRP A 209 -8.31 23.85 -4.20
CA TRP A 209 -9.38 23.57 -5.16
C TRP A 209 -10.17 24.83 -5.49
N LYS A 210 -10.22 25.21 -6.77
CA LYS A 210 -10.84 26.47 -7.25
C LYS A 210 -10.34 27.70 -6.50
N ASN A 211 -9.01 27.78 -6.33
CA ASN A 211 -8.33 28.83 -5.57
C ASN A 211 -8.76 28.94 -4.09
N LYS A 212 -9.38 27.89 -3.53
CA LYS A 212 -9.66 27.78 -2.10
C LYS A 212 -8.75 26.74 -1.47
N ASP A 213 -8.14 27.08 -0.35
CA ASP A 213 -7.36 26.14 0.44
C ASP A 213 -8.28 25.24 1.28
N TYR A 214 -8.05 23.93 1.19
CA TYR A 214 -8.71 22.92 2.01
C TYR A 214 -7.70 22.47 3.07
N GLU A 215 -7.56 23.31 4.10
CA GLU A 215 -6.74 23.02 5.26
C GLU A 215 -7.45 21.99 6.16
N ASN A 216 -6.71 21.04 6.75
CA ASN A 216 -7.21 20.03 7.69
C ASN A 216 -8.07 18.88 7.13
N CYS A 217 -8.18 18.74 5.81
CA CYS A 217 -8.99 17.68 5.19
C CYS A 217 -8.21 16.42 4.79
N ASN A 218 -6.96 16.21 5.24
CA ASN A 218 -6.09 15.26 4.57
C ASN A 218 -5.23 14.39 5.52
N PHE A 219 -4.97 13.15 5.09
CA PHE A 219 -4.18 12.14 5.81
C PHE A 219 -2.68 12.48 5.82
N SER A 220 -2.26 13.49 5.05
CA SER A 220 -0.92 14.06 5.06
C SER A 220 0.21 13.05 4.80
N LEU A 221 -0.05 12.03 3.96
CA LEU A 221 0.98 11.10 3.48
C LEU A 221 1.86 11.74 2.39
N TYR A 222 1.26 12.54 1.52
CA TYR A 222 2.01 13.29 0.50
C TYR A 222 2.34 14.68 1.03
N PRO A 223 3.62 15.06 1.22
CA PRO A 223 3.98 16.34 1.84
C PRO A 223 3.75 17.56 0.93
N GLY A 224 3.53 17.34 -0.37
CA GLY A 224 3.29 18.39 -1.34
C GLY A 224 1.84 18.89 -1.39
N LYS A 225 1.58 19.75 -2.37
CA LYS A 225 0.25 20.27 -2.67
C LYS A 225 -0.35 19.56 -3.89
N LEU A 226 -1.65 19.32 -3.84
CA LEU A 226 -2.48 19.04 -5.01
C LEU A 226 -3.28 20.29 -5.34
N ILE A 227 -3.21 20.75 -6.58
CA ILE A 227 -3.84 21.99 -7.03
C ILE A 227 -4.77 21.67 -8.20
N GLY A 228 -6.04 22.06 -8.08
CA GLY A 228 -7.05 21.87 -9.11
C GLY A 228 -8.24 22.83 -9.00
N PRO A 229 -9.23 22.71 -9.90
CA PRO A 229 -9.02 22.18 -11.23
C PRO A 229 -7.98 23.03 -11.96
N LEU A 230 -7.24 22.45 -12.89
CA LEU A 230 -6.28 23.18 -13.72
C LEU A 230 -7.05 24.22 -14.54
N ASN A 231 -6.89 25.51 -14.25
CA ASN A 231 -7.72 26.58 -14.82
C ASN A 231 -7.71 26.61 -16.38
N SER A 232 -6.65 26.14 -17.03
CA SER A 232 -6.58 26.02 -18.50
C SER A 232 -7.44 24.87 -19.07
N ILE A 233 -7.84 23.92 -18.22
CA ILE A 233 -8.74 22.82 -18.54
C ILE A 233 -10.13 23.22 -18.03
N GLU A 234 -10.78 24.14 -18.76
CA GLU A 234 -12.16 24.52 -18.46
C GLU A 234 -13.10 23.31 -18.47
N ILE A 235 -14.09 23.40 -17.59
CA ILE A 235 -14.78 22.27 -16.94
C ILE A 235 -15.55 21.34 -17.92
N PHE A 236 -15.70 21.65 -19.21
CA PHE A 236 -16.51 20.80 -20.10
C PHE A 236 -16.08 20.64 -21.57
N LYS A 237 -14.93 21.16 -22.03
CA LYS A 237 -14.58 21.09 -23.48
C LYS A 237 -13.12 20.90 -23.87
N ASN A 238 -12.17 20.87 -22.94
CA ASN A 238 -10.75 20.89 -23.31
C ASN A 238 -10.08 19.53 -23.14
N SER A 239 -9.75 18.88 -24.26
CA SER A 239 -8.76 17.81 -24.30
C SER A 239 -7.39 18.39 -23.96
N THR A 240 -6.63 17.74 -23.07
CA THR A 240 -5.24 18.12 -22.78
C THR A 240 -4.32 16.93 -23.04
N LYS A 241 -3.14 17.20 -23.58
CA LYS A 241 -2.09 16.20 -23.76
C LYS A 241 -1.40 15.93 -22.43
N ILE A 242 -1.33 14.65 -22.08
CA ILE A 242 -0.45 14.15 -21.05
C ILE A 242 0.81 13.63 -21.74
N ARG A 243 1.95 14.23 -21.39
CA ARG A 243 3.27 13.80 -21.81
C ARG A 243 3.94 13.01 -20.70
N ARG A 244 4.50 11.86 -21.04
CA ARG A 244 5.35 11.06 -20.16
C ARG A 244 6.76 11.64 -20.15
N TYR A 245 7.47 11.45 -19.03
CA TYR A 245 8.90 11.76 -18.95
C TYR A 245 9.74 10.96 -19.98
N THR A 246 9.32 9.76 -20.38
CA THR A 246 10.03 8.90 -21.35
C THR A 246 9.64 9.14 -22.82
N GLY A 247 9.04 10.29 -23.15
CA GLY A 247 8.87 10.72 -24.55
C GLY A 247 7.58 10.28 -25.27
N PHE A 248 6.68 9.56 -24.61
CA PHE A 248 5.35 9.29 -25.16
C PHE A 248 4.36 10.40 -24.79
N SER A 249 3.51 10.83 -25.73
CA SER A 249 2.41 11.77 -25.49
C SER A 249 1.09 11.15 -25.91
N SER A 250 0.07 11.28 -25.07
CA SER A 250 -1.32 10.95 -25.43
C SER A 250 -2.22 12.14 -25.17
N GLU A 251 -3.14 12.39 -26.09
CA GLU A 251 -4.31 13.23 -25.81
C GLU A 251 -5.28 12.46 -24.91
N ILE A 252 -5.79 13.11 -23.87
CA ILE A 252 -6.80 12.55 -22.98
C ILE A 252 -7.85 13.64 -22.72
N ASN A 253 -9.11 13.25 -22.71
CA ASN A 253 -10.19 14.12 -22.29
C ASN A 253 -10.24 14.13 -20.76
N LEU A 254 -9.80 15.25 -20.20
CA LEU A 254 -9.71 15.45 -18.77
C LEU A 254 -10.83 16.36 -18.30
N THR A 255 -11.45 16.00 -17.19
CA THR A 255 -12.45 16.82 -16.49
C THR A 255 -11.99 17.01 -15.07
N ASN A 256 -11.96 18.27 -14.60
CA ASN A 256 -11.53 18.61 -13.24
C ASN A 256 -10.15 18.05 -12.86
N ALA A 257 -9.21 18.02 -13.80
CA ALA A 257 -7.86 17.54 -13.53
C ALA A 257 -7.11 18.47 -12.56
N SER A 258 -6.26 17.88 -11.74
CA SER A 258 -5.38 18.54 -10.78
C SER A 258 -3.92 18.18 -11.07
N TYR A 259 -3.00 18.96 -10.53
CA TYR A 259 -1.57 18.74 -10.64
C TYR A 259 -0.90 18.79 -9.27
N PHE A 260 0.29 18.19 -9.19
CA PHE A 260 1.07 18.15 -7.97
C PHE A 260 2.18 19.21 -7.98
N THR A 261 2.34 19.91 -6.87
CA THR A 261 3.62 20.58 -6.55
C THR A 261 4.48 19.58 -5.82
N TYR A 262 5.73 19.40 -6.23
CA TYR A 262 6.62 18.41 -5.62
C TYR A 262 7.72 19.09 -4.81
N SER A 263 8.12 18.43 -3.72
CA SER A 263 9.36 18.69 -2.98
C SER A 263 9.90 17.35 -2.46
N GLY A 264 11.22 17.20 -2.39
CA GLY A 264 11.86 15.96 -1.95
C GLY A 264 11.95 14.87 -3.03
N ASN A 265 12.04 13.61 -2.59
CA ASN A 265 12.33 12.46 -3.43
C ASN A 265 11.05 11.86 -4.05
N ILE A 266 10.58 12.47 -5.15
CA ILE A 266 9.38 12.05 -5.88
C ILE A 266 9.75 11.81 -7.34
N SER A 267 9.21 10.74 -7.93
CA SER A 267 9.30 10.47 -9.37
C SER A 267 8.05 10.96 -10.09
N ILE A 268 8.22 11.79 -11.12
CA ILE A 268 7.12 12.25 -11.97
C ILE A 268 6.87 11.21 -13.06
N ILE A 269 5.68 10.61 -13.06
CA ILE A 269 5.27 9.61 -14.06
C ILE A 269 4.75 10.29 -15.31
N ALA A 270 3.95 11.34 -15.13
CA ALA A 270 3.29 12.04 -16.20
C ALA A 270 3.19 13.54 -15.92
N THR A 271 3.22 14.35 -16.97
CA THR A 271 3.07 15.81 -16.94
C THR A 271 2.01 16.24 -17.93
N TYR A 272 1.21 17.26 -17.59
CA TYR A 272 0.43 17.97 -18.58
C TYR A 272 1.36 18.73 -19.53
N GLU A 273 1.03 18.82 -20.81
CA GLU A 273 1.86 19.56 -21.78
C GLU A 273 1.73 21.08 -21.59
N ASN A 274 0.51 21.55 -21.33
CA ASN A 274 0.23 22.96 -21.12
C ASN A 274 -0.81 23.19 -20.01
N PRO A 275 -0.43 23.72 -18.83
CA PRO A 275 0.94 24.04 -18.41
C PRO A 275 1.77 22.79 -18.08
N ASN A 276 3.10 22.87 -18.22
CA ASN A 276 4.04 21.79 -17.85
C ASN A 276 4.03 21.51 -16.34
N ARG A 277 3.09 20.68 -15.89
CA ARG A 277 2.85 20.39 -14.47
C ARG A 277 2.69 18.88 -14.24
N PRO A 278 3.18 18.34 -13.11
CA PRO A 278 3.04 16.92 -12.79
C PRO A 278 1.57 16.50 -12.69
N ALA A 279 1.17 15.58 -13.55
CA ALA A 279 -0.17 14.99 -13.62
C ALA A 279 -0.27 13.67 -12.83
N ALA A 280 0.84 12.94 -12.73
CA ALA A 280 0.95 11.72 -11.94
C ALA A 280 2.35 11.61 -11.31
N ILE A 281 2.41 11.15 -10.08
CA ILE A 281 3.64 11.03 -9.30
C ILE A 281 3.68 9.73 -8.53
N LYS A 282 4.89 9.25 -8.23
CA LYS A 282 5.11 8.14 -7.31
C LYS A 282 6.26 8.42 -6.36
N PHE A 283 6.18 7.87 -5.16
CA PHE A 283 7.20 8.01 -4.13
C PHE A 283 7.10 6.90 -3.09
N ASN A 284 8.17 6.74 -2.31
CA ASN A 284 8.18 5.89 -1.12
C ASN A 284 8.02 6.77 0.12
N ILE A 285 7.34 6.26 1.14
CA ILE A 285 7.25 6.88 2.46
C ILE A 285 7.44 5.80 3.52
N ASP A 286 8.51 5.92 4.29
CA ASP A 286 8.96 4.86 5.21
C ASP A 286 9.08 3.51 4.45
N GLY A 287 8.34 2.48 4.85
CA GLY A 287 8.26 1.21 4.11
C GLY A 287 7.28 1.20 2.94
N GLY A 288 6.39 2.19 2.88
CA GLY A 288 5.26 2.24 1.96
C GLY A 288 5.59 2.74 0.57
N ARG A 289 4.68 2.44 -0.36
CA ARG A 289 4.72 2.96 -1.73
C ARG A 289 3.43 3.68 -2.08
N VAL A 290 3.56 4.82 -2.74
CA VAL A 290 2.43 5.69 -3.06
C VAL A 290 2.49 6.07 -4.53
N LEU A 291 1.37 5.86 -5.22
CA LEU A 291 1.14 6.28 -6.60
C LEU A 291 -0.09 7.18 -6.66
N LEU A 292 0.04 8.37 -7.27
CA LEU A 292 -1.04 9.35 -7.34
C LEU A 292 -1.27 9.84 -8.75
N PHE A 293 -2.54 9.94 -9.10
CA PHE A 293 -3.01 10.53 -10.35
C PHE A 293 -3.88 11.74 -10.02
N GLY A 294 -3.53 12.89 -10.58
CA GLY A 294 -4.31 14.12 -10.44
C GLY A 294 -5.53 14.17 -11.36
N PHE A 295 -5.78 13.13 -12.15
CA PHE A 295 -6.85 13.06 -13.13
C PHE A 295 -7.60 11.73 -13.05
N ASP A 296 -8.80 11.70 -13.62
CA ASP A 296 -9.62 10.49 -13.71
C ASP A 296 -9.09 9.56 -14.82
N LEU A 297 -9.03 8.27 -14.51
CA LEU A 297 -8.61 7.22 -15.44
C LEU A 297 -9.79 6.66 -16.27
N CYS A 298 -11.05 7.01 -15.96
CA CYS A 298 -12.26 6.54 -16.69
C CYS A 298 -12.21 6.78 -18.21
N ASN A 299 -11.53 7.85 -18.64
CA ASN A 299 -11.53 8.29 -20.03
C ASN A 299 -10.30 7.81 -20.81
N ILE A 300 -9.51 6.90 -20.25
CA ILE A 300 -8.33 6.37 -20.92
C ILE A 300 -8.76 5.31 -21.93
N LYS A 301 -8.72 5.70 -23.21
CA LYS A 301 -8.90 4.79 -24.35
C LYS A 301 -7.58 4.43 -25.03
N ASN A 302 -6.47 5.04 -24.61
CA ASN A 302 -5.17 4.85 -25.24
C ASN A 302 -4.46 3.63 -24.64
N LYS A 303 -4.27 2.58 -25.46
CA LYS A 303 -3.60 1.33 -25.05
C LYS A 303 -2.23 1.55 -24.40
N LYS A 304 -1.39 2.42 -24.95
CA LYS A 304 -0.05 2.70 -24.41
C LYS A 304 -0.10 3.37 -23.04
N LEU A 305 -1.13 4.17 -22.79
CA LEU A 305 -1.34 4.76 -21.47
C LEU A 305 -1.86 3.72 -20.47
N SER A 306 -2.71 2.80 -20.90
CA SER A 306 -3.12 1.66 -20.07
C SER A 306 -1.92 0.79 -19.69
N GLU A 307 -1.08 0.41 -20.66
CA GLU A 307 0.17 -0.35 -20.44
C GLU A 307 1.11 0.37 -19.45
N LEU A 308 1.24 1.69 -19.58
CA LEU A 308 1.99 2.50 -18.63
C LEU A 308 1.41 2.38 -17.23
N ILE A 309 0.11 2.61 -17.08
CA ILE A 309 -0.56 2.56 -15.78
C ILE A 309 -0.37 1.17 -15.16
N SER A 310 -0.56 0.10 -15.92
CA SER A 310 -0.30 -1.28 -15.46
C SER A 310 1.12 -1.45 -14.94
N SER A 311 2.14 -0.97 -15.67
CA SER A 311 3.54 -1.06 -15.19
C SER A 311 3.81 -0.28 -13.89
N GLU A 312 3.10 0.83 -13.67
CA GLU A 312 3.23 1.62 -12.45
C GLU A 312 2.46 0.99 -11.28
N ILE A 313 1.38 0.25 -11.55
CA ILE A 313 0.68 -0.55 -10.54
C ILE A 313 1.48 -1.79 -10.16
N GLU A 314 2.15 -2.44 -11.12
CA GLU A 314 3.13 -3.49 -10.82
C GLU A 314 4.20 -2.94 -9.86
N TRP A 315 4.81 -1.78 -10.19
CA TRP A 315 5.74 -1.12 -9.26
C TRP A 315 5.11 -0.80 -7.90
N LEU A 316 3.84 -0.41 -7.86
CA LEU A 316 3.16 -0.09 -6.62
C LEU A 316 3.06 -1.33 -5.72
N VAL A 317 2.83 -2.50 -6.29
CA VAL A 317 2.58 -3.74 -5.53
C VAL A 317 3.86 -4.53 -5.22
N LEU A 318 4.82 -4.60 -6.15
CA LEU A 318 5.95 -5.56 -6.15
C LEU A 318 7.24 -5.04 -5.55
#